data_AF-A0AAW4X2I4-F1
#
_entry.id   AF-A0AAW4X2I4-F1
#
_cell.length_a   1.000
_cell.length_b   1.000
_cell.length_c   1.000
_cell.angle_alpha   90.00
_cell.angle_beta   90.00
_cell.angle_gamma   90.00
#
_symmetry.space_group_name_H-M   'P 1'
#
loop_
_entity.id
_entity.type
_entity.pdbx_description
1 polymer ?
#
loop_
_entity_poly.entity_id
_entity_poly.type
_entity_poly.pdbx_seq_one_letter_code
_entity_poly.pdbx_strand_id
1 'polypeptide(L)'
;MKYNKVQSNFWISSDVMKWDKNTIFIALYILTNQHRSSEGIYRLPKAYVSEDANFEPHEVEKAFEELIESDFIRYDSETSVIMITKALKYQTVNNPNHQKAALKILKPLPKSYLLIDFIKQADKYCRSFKEFLLESLEDELLAEVQKKKNEIIKNTNDGISVGIDDAIGNPQALTQSLTTPTQKQSRKRNEKMVIDNLNTDISKNIDFADVKLKDSKELWELSPESKAVELTKYLIEKIKDNNYRARVPETDLDNKLFNKWVKELEKINRL
;
A
#
# COMPACT_ATOMS: atom_id res chain seq x y z
N MET A 1 -26.19 0.86 -11.04
CA MET A 1 -25.56 1.84 -10.13
C MET A 1 -24.25 1.26 -9.61
N LYS A 2 -23.14 2.02 -9.68
CA LYS A 2 -21.88 1.65 -9.01
C LYS A 2 -22.07 1.91 -7.51
N TYR A 3 -21.62 0.98 -6.65
CA TYR A 3 -21.66 1.14 -5.21
C TYR A 3 -20.34 0.67 -4.60
N ASN A 4 -19.93 1.32 -3.52
CA ASN A 4 -18.74 0.96 -2.75
C ASN A 4 -19.19 0.47 -1.37
N LYS A 5 -18.63 -0.66 -0.91
CA LYS A 5 -19.01 -1.27 0.38
C LYS A 5 -18.17 -0.69 1.51
N VAL A 6 -18.81 -0.26 2.59
CA VAL A 6 -18.18 0.04 3.88
C VAL A 6 -18.53 -1.09 4.85
N GLN A 7 -17.52 -1.74 5.43
CA GLN A 7 -17.77 -2.80 6.40
C GLN A 7 -18.27 -2.22 7.72
N SER A 8 -19.18 -2.91 8.40
CA SER A 8 -19.69 -2.51 9.73
C SER A 8 -18.58 -2.33 10.76
N ASN A 9 -17.48 -3.08 10.61
CA ASN A 9 -16.28 -2.98 11.46
C ASN A 9 -15.64 -1.59 11.45
N PHE A 10 -15.96 -0.74 10.47
CA PHE A 10 -15.56 0.67 10.46
C PHE A 10 -15.93 1.37 11.77
N TRP A 11 -17.17 1.22 12.23
CA TRP A 11 -17.70 1.92 13.41
C TRP A 11 -17.10 1.46 14.74
N ILE A 12 -16.51 0.27 14.78
CA ILE A 12 -15.90 -0.32 15.99
C ILE A 12 -14.36 -0.32 15.93
N SER A 13 -13.78 0.30 14.91
CA SER A 13 -12.33 0.48 14.84
C SER A 13 -11.86 1.45 15.92
N SER A 14 -10.78 1.09 16.63
CA SER A 14 -10.17 1.95 17.65
C SER A 14 -9.71 3.30 17.10
N ASP A 15 -9.36 3.36 15.81
CA ASP A 15 -8.92 4.59 15.15
C ASP A 15 -10.13 5.49 14.89
N VAL A 16 -11.21 4.92 14.36
CA VAL A 16 -12.45 5.65 14.03
C VAL A 16 -13.11 6.23 15.28
N MET A 17 -13.06 5.54 16.42
CA MET A 17 -13.60 6.06 17.68
C MET A 17 -12.90 7.32 18.20
N LYS A 18 -11.68 7.61 17.72
CA LYS A 18 -10.90 8.80 18.14
C LYS A 18 -11.10 10.00 17.24
N TRP A 19 -11.59 9.79 16.02
CA TRP A 19 -11.77 10.83 15.03
C TRP A 19 -12.96 11.73 15.37
N ASP A 20 -12.86 13.00 14.95
CA ASP A 20 -14.01 13.89 15.00
C ASP A 20 -15.03 13.54 13.88
N LYS A 21 -16.21 14.17 13.95
CA LYS A 21 -17.30 13.89 13.00
C LYS A 21 -16.92 14.24 11.55
N ASN A 22 -16.12 15.28 11.34
CA ASN A 22 -15.71 15.73 10.01
C ASN A 22 -14.75 14.70 9.41
N THR A 23 -13.76 14.25 10.19
CA THR A 23 -12.82 13.20 9.81
C THR A 23 -13.53 11.89 9.50
N ILE A 24 -14.51 11.48 10.30
CA ILE A 24 -15.35 10.30 10.01
C ILE A 24 -16.09 10.46 8.69
N PHE A 25 -16.73 11.61 8.45
CA PHE A 25 -17.47 11.86 7.22
C PHE A 25 -16.55 11.82 6.00
N ILE A 26 -15.41 12.49 6.08
CA ILE A 26 -14.42 12.54 4.98
C ILE A 26 -13.83 11.15 4.73
N ALA A 27 -13.57 10.35 5.78
CA ALA A 27 -13.17 8.95 5.62
C ALA A 27 -14.23 8.13 4.86
N LEU A 28 -15.51 8.30 5.20
CA LEU A 28 -16.61 7.65 4.48
C LEU A 28 -16.67 8.12 3.02
N TYR A 29 -16.57 9.42 2.76
CA TYR A 29 -16.51 9.97 1.41
C TYR A 29 -15.34 9.39 0.61
N ILE A 30 -14.14 9.30 1.20
CA ILE A 30 -12.96 8.65 0.58
C ILE A 30 -13.29 7.19 0.22
N LEU A 31 -13.95 6.45 1.10
CA LEU A 31 -14.33 5.06 0.83
C LEU A 31 -15.42 4.92 -0.25
N THR A 32 -16.27 5.93 -0.46
CA THR A 32 -17.51 5.76 -1.23
C THR A 32 -17.69 6.66 -2.46
N ASN A 33 -16.85 7.68 -2.66
CA ASN A 33 -16.99 8.61 -3.79
C ASN A 33 -16.93 7.92 -5.17
N GLN A 34 -17.35 8.64 -6.21
CA GLN A 34 -17.44 8.13 -7.58
C GLN A 34 -16.07 7.77 -8.20
N HIS A 35 -15.00 8.45 -7.77
CA HIS A 35 -13.63 8.26 -8.25
C HIS A 35 -12.95 7.02 -7.65
N ARG A 36 -13.55 6.44 -6.60
CA ARG A 36 -13.03 5.27 -5.90
C ARG A 36 -12.78 4.07 -6.85
N SER A 37 -11.57 3.54 -6.79
CA SER A 37 -11.15 2.24 -7.35
C SER A 37 -11.38 1.11 -6.34
N SER A 38 -11.42 -0.17 -6.72
CA SER A 38 -11.45 -1.25 -5.71
C SER A 38 -10.13 -1.33 -4.94
N GLU A 39 -9.04 -1.15 -5.67
CA GLU A 39 -7.68 -1.49 -5.26
C GLU A 39 -7.18 -0.65 -4.07
N GLY A 40 -7.69 0.58 -3.92
CA GLY A 40 -7.26 1.47 -2.84
C GLY A 40 -6.62 2.75 -3.30
N ILE A 41 -6.19 2.82 -4.57
CA ILE A 41 -5.40 3.93 -5.09
C ILE A 41 -6.08 4.58 -6.29
N TYR A 42 -6.20 5.90 -6.27
CA TYR A 42 -6.86 6.70 -7.31
C TYR A 42 -6.52 8.19 -7.14
N ARG A 43 -6.88 9.01 -8.13
CA ARG A 43 -6.72 10.47 -8.04
C ARG A 43 -7.93 11.10 -7.33
N LEU A 44 -7.69 11.87 -6.28
CA LEU A 44 -8.69 12.62 -5.53
C LEU A 44 -8.14 13.98 -5.07
N PRO A 45 -8.33 15.05 -5.85
CA PRO A 45 -8.03 16.41 -5.38
C PRO A 45 -8.87 16.76 -4.15
N LYS A 46 -8.26 17.37 -3.13
CA LYS A 46 -8.97 17.86 -1.92
C LYS A 46 -10.12 18.80 -2.28
N ALA A 47 -9.99 19.60 -3.34
CA ALA A 47 -11.06 20.47 -3.84
C ALA A 47 -12.34 19.70 -4.24
N TYR A 48 -12.22 18.44 -4.71
CA TYR A 48 -13.41 17.62 -4.98
C TYR A 48 -14.10 17.20 -3.69
N VAL A 49 -13.33 16.93 -2.63
CA VAL A 49 -13.88 16.63 -1.30
C VAL A 49 -14.62 17.85 -0.76
N SER A 50 -14.00 19.04 -0.84
CA SER A 50 -14.63 20.29 -0.40
C SER A 50 -15.95 20.55 -1.11
N GLU A 51 -15.96 20.45 -2.45
CA GLU A 51 -17.16 20.69 -3.26
C GLU A 51 -18.25 19.63 -3.02
N ASP A 52 -17.91 18.34 -3.15
CA ASP A 52 -18.90 17.26 -3.09
C ASP A 52 -19.50 17.07 -1.70
N ALA A 53 -18.70 17.30 -0.65
CA ALA A 53 -19.10 17.07 0.74
C ALA A 53 -19.43 18.38 1.49
N ASN A 54 -19.35 19.54 0.81
CA ASN A 54 -19.64 20.87 1.35
C ASN A 54 -18.85 21.16 2.65
N PHE A 55 -17.53 21.00 2.57
CA PHE A 55 -16.58 21.33 3.63
C PHE A 55 -15.65 22.45 3.21
N GLU A 56 -15.31 23.31 4.16
CA GLU A 56 -14.30 24.34 3.93
C GLU A 56 -12.92 23.69 3.70
N PRO A 57 -12.04 24.27 2.87
CA PRO A 57 -10.74 23.68 2.55
C PRO A 57 -9.89 23.34 3.78
N HIS A 58 -9.97 24.15 4.84
CA HIS A 58 -9.23 23.93 6.09
C HIS A 58 -9.77 22.74 6.90
N GLU A 59 -11.06 22.43 6.81
CA GLU A 59 -11.65 21.24 7.45
C GLU A 59 -11.21 19.97 6.73
N VAL A 60 -11.16 20.01 5.40
CA VAL A 60 -10.63 18.91 4.58
C VAL A 60 -9.16 18.67 4.88
N GLU A 61 -8.36 19.73 5.00
CA GLU A 61 -6.94 19.61 5.34
C GLU A 61 -6.75 18.91 6.69
N LYS A 62 -7.43 19.40 7.73
CA LYS A 62 -7.37 18.82 9.08
C LYS A 62 -7.78 17.34 9.09
N ALA A 63 -8.87 16.99 8.41
CA ALA A 63 -9.31 15.60 8.31
C ALA A 63 -8.28 14.72 7.58
N PHE A 64 -7.68 15.21 6.49
CA PHE A 64 -6.62 14.47 5.80
C PHE A 64 -5.41 14.26 6.70
N GLU A 65 -5.00 15.25 7.50
CA GLU A 65 -3.93 15.11 8.49
C GLU A 65 -4.24 13.98 9.49
N GLU A 66 -5.44 13.98 10.11
CA GLU A 66 -5.86 12.95 11.06
C GLU A 66 -5.92 11.54 10.42
N LEU A 67 -6.37 11.45 9.15
CA LEU A 67 -6.45 10.18 8.43
C LEU A 67 -5.06 9.66 7.98
N ILE A 68 -4.11 10.55 7.72
CA ILE A 68 -2.72 10.18 7.44
C ILE A 68 -2.04 9.73 8.73
N GLU A 69 -2.23 10.46 9.84
CA GLU A 69 -1.65 10.15 11.14
C GLU A 69 -2.09 8.78 11.66
N SER A 70 -3.36 8.42 11.44
CA SER A 70 -3.94 7.13 11.82
C SER A 70 -3.65 5.98 10.85
N ASP A 71 -2.76 6.18 9.87
CA ASP A 71 -2.41 5.20 8.83
C ASP A 71 -3.62 4.75 7.97
N PHE A 72 -4.73 5.49 7.98
CA PHE A 72 -5.92 5.14 7.20
C PHE A 72 -5.69 5.39 5.71
N ILE A 73 -5.02 6.49 5.37
CA ILE A 73 -4.64 6.85 4.00
C ILE A 73 -3.16 7.26 3.88
N ARG A 74 -2.70 7.36 2.65
CA ARG A 74 -1.55 8.15 2.21
C ARG A 74 -2.00 9.11 1.10
N TYR A 75 -1.38 10.27 1.02
CA TYR A 75 -1.75 11.28 0.04
C TYR A 75 -0.52 11.96 -0.58
N ASP A 76 -0.51 12.05 -1.89
CA ASP A 76 0.48 12.80 -2.67
C ASP A 76 -0.13 14.13 -3.11
N SER A 77 0.33 15.22 -2.50
CA SER A 77 -0.17 16.56 -2.78
C SER A 77 0.19 17.08 -4.18
N GLU A 78 1.31 16.63 -4.76
CA GLU A 78 1.75 17.07 -6.09
C GLU A 78 0.83 16.50 -7.17
N THR A 79 0.47 15.22 -7.04
CA THR A 79 -0.33 14.53 -8.05
C THR A 79 -1.81 14.39 -7.70
N SER A 80 -2.17 14.75 -6.46
CA SER A 80 -3.48 14.50 -5.87
C SER A 80 -3.87 13.01 -5.86
N VAL A 81 -2.89 12.11 -5.77
CA VAL A 81 -3.15 10.67 -5.64
C VAL A 81 -3.36 10.33 -4.18
N ILE A 82 -4.39 9.54 -3.89
CA ILE A 82 -4.69 9.01 -2.57
C ILE A 82 -4.58 7.48 -2.59
N MET A 83 -4.06 6.90 -1.52
CA MET A 83 -4.02 5.46 -1.30
C MET A 83 -4.63 5.12 0.06
N ILE A 84 -5.64 4.24 0.09
CA ILE A 84 -6.19 3.67 1.32
C ILE A 84 -5.30 2.49 1.74
N THR A 85 -4.59 2.62 2.85
CA THR A 85 -3.46 1.74 3.22
C THR A 85 -3.87 0.27 3.32
N LYS A 86 -5.07 0.00 3.86
CA LYS A 86 -5.56 -1.36 4.13
C LYS A 86 -6.56 -1.85 3.08
N ALA A 87 -6.69 -1.20 1.92
CA ALA A 87 -7.67 -1.59 0.91
C ALA A 87 -7.46 -3.03 0.40
N LEU A 88 -6.23 -3.39 0.04
CA LEU A 88 -5.89 -4.74 -0.46
C LEU A 88 -6.06 -5.84 0.60
N LYS A 89 -6.01 -5.51 1.90
CA LYS A 89 -6.34 -6.45 2.98
C LYS A 89 -7.80 -6.90 2.93
N TYR A 90 -8.71 -5.97 2.64
CA TYR A 90 -10.15 -6.22 2.61
C TYR A 90 -10.68 -6.55 1.21
N GLN A 91 -9.96 -6.14 0.17
CA GLN A 91 -10.31 -6.33 -1.24
C GLN A 91 -9.14 -6.99 -1.98
N THR A 92 -8.86 -8.24 -1.63
CA THR A 92 -7.72 -8.99 -2.19
C THR A 92 -7.88 -9.21 -3.70
N VAL A 93 -6.81 -8.98 -4.46
CA VAL A 93 -6.78 -9.10 -5.93
C VAL A 93 -6.07 -10.39 -6.34
N ASN A 94 -6.76 -11.53 -6.22
CA ASN A 94 -6.17 -12.84 -6.53
C ASN A 94 -6.52 -13.37 -7.93
N ASN A 95 -7.62 -12.89 -8.53
CA ASN A 95 -8.07 -13.35 -9.83
C ASN A 95 -7.31 -12.63 -10.96
N PRO A 96 -6.72 -13.32 -11.96
CA PRO A 96 -6.06 -12.69 -13.10
C PRO A 96 -6.89 -11.62 -13.82
N ASN A 97 -8.21 -11.79 -13.90
CA ASN A 97 -9.09 -10.78 -14.49
C ASN A 97 -9.17 -9.51 -13.63
N HIS A 98 -9.16 -9.66 -12.30
CA HIS A 98 -9.15 -8.53 -11.37
C HIS A 98 -7.78 -7.83 -11.41
N GLN A 99 -6.68 -8.58 -11.50
CA GLN A 99 -5.33 -8.02 -11.66
C GLN A 99 -5.21 -7.16 -12.92
N LYS A 100 -5.72 -7.66 -14.06
CA LYS A 100 -5.78 -6.88 -15.32
C LYS A 100 -6.65 -5.63 -15.21
N ALA A 101 -7.80 -5.73 -14.54
CA ALA A 101 -8.68 -4.59 -14.31
C ALA A 101 -8.02 -3.52 -13.42
N ALA A 102 -7.36 -3.95 -12.34
CA ALA A 102 -6.59 -3.09 -11.45
C ALA A 102 -5.46 -2.36 -12.19
N LEU A 103 -4.69 -3.08 -13.02
CA LEU A 103 -3.64 -2.48 -13.85
C LEU A 103 -4.19 -1.43 -14.82
N LYS A 104 -5.37 -1.66 -15.40
CA LYS A 104 -6.02 -0.68 -16.28
C LYS A 104 -6.37 0.63 -15.55
N ILE A 105 -6.65 0.56 -14.23
CA ILE A 105 -6.90 1.73 -13.38
C ILE A 105 -5.58 2.41 -12.99
N LEU A 106 -4.52 1.63 -12.72
CA LEU A 106 -3.22 2.14 -12.31
C LEU A 106 -2.46 2.87 -13.43
N LYS A 107 -2.48 2.33 -14.66
CA LYS A 107 -1.75 2.90 -15.82
C LYS A 107 -2.02 4.39 -16.10
N PRO A 108 -3.26 4.89 -16.07
CA PRO A 108 -3.54 6.31 -16.31
C PRO A 108 -3.32 7.20 -15.09
N LEU A 109 -2.95 6.67 -13.92
CA LEU A 109 -2.68 7.52 -12.77
C LEU A 109 -1.42 8.37 -13.00
N PRO A 110 -1.37 9.60 -12.47
CA PRO A 110 -0.15 10.37 -12.46
C PRO A 110 1.00 9.61 -11.79
N LYS A 111 2.25 9.91 -12.18
CA LYS A 111 3.46 9.33 -11.61
C LYS A 111 3.67 9.79 -10.16
N SER A 112 3.02 9.09 -9.24
CA SER A 112 3.02 9.34 -7.80
C SER A 112 3.91 8.35 -7.05
N TYR A 113 4.64 8.85 -6.05
CA TYR A 113 5.46 8.02 -5.14
C TYR A 113 4.65 6.92 -4.43
N LEU A 114 3.33 7.11 -4.32
CA LEU A 114 2.41 6.15 -3.71
C LEU A 114 2.28 4.84 -4.48
N LEU A 115 2.69 4.77 -5.75
CA LEU A 115 2.71 3.49 -6.47
C LEU A 115 3.68 2.50 -5.80
N ILE A 116 4.79 2.96 -5.23
CA ILE A 116 5.72 2.10 -4.49
C ILE A 116 5.09 1.61 -3.18
N ASP A 117 4.40 2.48 -2.44
CA ASP A 117 3.67 2.06 -1.24
C ASP A 117 2.55 1.08 -1.56
N PHE A 118 1.87 1.29 -2.68
CA PHE A 118 0.85 0.38 -3.17
C PHE A 118 1.42 -1.00 -3.51
N ILE A 119 2.57 -1.06 -4.20
CA ILE A 119 3.27 -2.33 -4.47
C ILE A 119 3.69 -3.02 -3.17
N LYS A 120 4.11 -2.27 -2.14
CA LYS A 120 4.39 -2.84 -0.80
C LYS A 120 3.13 -3.42 -0.14
N GLN A 121 2.00 -2.74 -0.22
CA GLN A 121 0.73 -3.30 0.29
C GLN A 121 0.30 -4.54 -0.51
N ALA A 122 0.55 -4.55 -1.83
CA ALA A 122 0.32 -5.73 -2.66
C ALA A 122 1.24 -6.89 -2.25
N ASP A 123 2.51 -6.65 -1.95
CA ASP A 123 3.41 -7.69 -1.44
C ASP A 123 2.90 -8.29 -0.12
N LYS A 124 2.42 -7.41 0.79
CA LYS A 124 1.91 -7.80 2.12
C LYS A 124 0.62 -8.62 2.08
N TYR A 125 -0.31 -8.29 1.19
CA TYR A 125 -1.67 -8.88 1.20
C TYR A 125 -2.00 -9.74 -0.02
N CYS A 126 -1.29 -9.56 -1.15
CA CYS A 126 -1.61 -10.13 -2.46
C CYS A 126 -0.32 -10.37 -3.29
N ARG A 127 0.59 -11.24 -2.84
CA ARG A 127 1.91 -11.44 -3.49
C ARG A 127 1.83 -11.71 -5.00
N SER A 128 0.87 -12.51 -5.45
CA SER A 128 0.66 -12.77 -6.89
C SER A 128 0.30 -11.51 -7.68
N PHE A 129 -0.39 -10.55 -7.06
CA PHE A 129 -0.68 -9.27 -7.68
C PHE A 129 0.55 -8.37 -7.73
N LYS A 130 1.39 -8.39 -6.70
CA LYS A 130 2.70 -7.71 -6.72
C LYS A 130 3.58 -8.21 -7.85
N GLU A 131 3.69 -9.54 -8.02
CA GLU A 131 4.44 -10.15 -9.13
C GLU A 131 3.90 -9.69 -10.48
N PHE A 132 2.57 -9.77 -10.68
CA PHE A 132 1.91 -9.30 -11.88
C PHE A 132 2.18 -7.81 -12.17
N LEU A 133 2.17 -6.95 -11.14
CA LEU A 133 2.47 -5.52 -11.31
C LEU A 133 3.91 -5.28 -11.74
N LEU A 134 4.88 -5.97 -11.14
CA LEU A 134 6.29 -5.83 -11.50
C LEU A 134 6.57 -6.33 -12.93
N GLU A 135 5.90 -7.38 -13.38
CA GLU A 135 6.00 -7.85 -14.76
C GLU A 135 5.32 -6.92 -15.78
N SER A 136 4.31 -6.16 -15.34
CA SER A 136 3.46 -5.37 -16.23
C SER A 136 3.80 -3.88 -16.30
N LEU A 137 4.55 -3.37 -15.31
CA LEU A 137 4.98 -1.99 -15.22
C LEU A 137 6.40 -1.85 -15.78
N GLU A 138 6.67 -0.70 -16.41
CA GLU A 138 7.98 -0.43 -17.01
C GLU A 138 9.03 -0.15 -15.91
N ASP A 139 10.22 -0.76 -16.04
CA ASP A 139 11.34 -0.58 -15.12
C ASP A 139 11.70 0.92 -14.93
N GLU A 140 11.62 1.71 -16.01
CA GLU A 140 11.90 3.15 -15.98
C GLU A 140 10.91 3.92 -15.10
N LEU A 141 9.62 3.57 -15.18
CA LEU A 141 8.58 4.16 -14.34
C LEU A 141 8.80 3.82 -12.86
N LEU A 142 9.15 2.56 -12.56
CA LEU A 142 9.45 2.13 -11.20
C LEU A 142 10.68 2.87 -10.63
N ALA A 143 11.73 3.03 -11.43
CA ALA A 143 12.93 3.77 -11.04
C ALA A 143 12.64 5.26 -10.79
N GLU A 144 11.87 5.91 -11.66
CA GLU A 144 11.48 7.33 -11.52
C GLU A 144 10.66 7.55 -10.24
N VAL A 145 9.65 6.71 -10.01
CA VAL A 145 8.79 6.82 -8.83
C VAL A 145 9.58 6.52 -7.54
N GLN A 146 10.48 5.54 -7.57
CA GLN A 146 11.36 5.24 -6.43
C GLN A 146 12.30 6.42 -6.12
N LYS A 147 12.84 7.09 -7.14
CA LYS A 147 13.65 8.30 -6.98
C LYS A 147 12.85 9.41 -6.29
N LYS A 148 11.64 9.72 -6.78
CA LYS A 148 10.74 10.71 -6.13
C LYS A 148 10.50 10.39 -4.67
N LYS A 149 10.27 9.11 -4.35
CA LYS A 149 10.08 8.67 -2.96
C LYS A 149 11.31 8.93 -2.09
N ASN A 150 12.50 8.62 -2.59
CA ASN A 150 13.75 8.83 -1.86
C ASN A 150 14.01 10.33 -1.63
N GLU A 151 13.69 11.20 -2.59
CA GLU A 151 13.78 12.66 -2.44
C GLU A 151 12.84 13.18 -1.35
N ILE A 152 11.61 12.69 -1.29
CA ILE A 152 10.64 13.05 -0.24
C ILE A 152 11.16 12.63 1.15
N ILE A 153 11.67 11.40 1.28
CA ILE A 153 12.23 10.90 2.53
C ILE A 153 13.44 11.74 2.95
N LYS A 154 14.33 12.07 2.01
CA LYS A 154 15.51 12.91 2.27
C LYS A 154 15.11 14.31 2.75
N ASN A 155 14.17 14.96 2.07
CA ASN A 155 13.68 16.28 2.47
C ASN A 155 13.02 16.28 3.85
N THR A 156 12.39 15.16 4.22
CA THR A 156 11.79 15.00 5.56
C THR A 156 12.86 14.78 6.63
N ASN A 157 13.96 14.11 6.30
CA ASN A 157 15.07 13.84 7.22
C ASN A 157 16.06 15.02 7.36
N ASP A 158 16.26 15.80 6.30
CA ASP A 158 17.17 16.97 6.27
C ASP A 158 16.50 18.25 6.82
N GLY A 159 15.24 18.17 7.26
CA GLY A 159 14.39 19.31 7.59
C GLY A 159 14.23 19.68 9.07
N ILE A 160 15.32 19.84 9.84
CA ILE A 160 15.45 20.91 10.87
C ILE A 160 16.92 21.34 11.00
N SER A 161 17.44 22.11 10.05
CA SER A 161 18.44 23.17 10.32
C SER A 161 18.62 24.10 9.10
N VAL A 162 17.62 24.91 8.78
CA VAL A 162 17.86 26.13 8.00
C VAL A 162 17.09 27.25 8.65
N GLY A 163 17.85 28.24 9.15
CA GLY A 163 17.34 29.44 9.79
C GLY A 163 16.37 30.16 8.86
N ILE A 164 15.21 30.51 9.41
CA ILE A 164 14.35 31.53 8.83
C ILE A 164 15.00 32.86 9.22
N ASP A 165 15.88 33.38 8.35
CA ASP A 165 16.27 34.78 8.37
C ASP A 165 15.80 35.43 7.05
N ASP A 166 14.99 36.47 7.24
CA ASP A 166 14.96 37.71 6.49
C ASP A 166 14.51 37.73 5.02
N ALA A 167 13.19 37.90 4.83
CA ALA A 167 12.67 38.82 3.80
C ALA A 167 11.18 39.15 4.01
N ILE A 168 10.84 39.94 5.04
CA ILE A 168 9.66 40.82 4.96
C ILE A 168 10.09 42.21 5.43
N GLY A 169 10.46 43.03 4.45
CA GLY A 169 10.57 44.47 4.63
C GLY A 169 9.22 45.07 5.01
N ASN A 170 9.28 45.90 6.03
CA ASN A 170 8.28 46.85 6.53
C ASN A 170 7.49 47.54 5.38
N PRO A 171 6.19 47.85 5.54
CA PRO A 171 5.86 49.02 6.34
C PRO A 171 4.65 48.86 7.28
N GLN A 172 4.89 49.17 8.55
CA GLN A 172 4.08 50.01 9.43
C GLN A 172 2.70 50.42 8.85
N ALA A 173 1.62 49.87 9.41
CA ALA A 173 0.81 50.58 10.40
C ALA A 173 -0.40 49.72 10.82
N LEU A 174 -0.83 49.96 12.06
CA LEU A 174 -2.09 49.55 12.70
C LEU A 174 -2.06 48.19 13.40
N THR A 175 -1.49 48.16 14.60
CA THR A 175 -2.18 48.27 15.90
C THR A 175 -2.69 46.94 16.44
N GLN A 176 -1.90 46.41 17.36
CA GLN A 176 -2.31 46.05 18.72
C GLN A 176 -3.70 45.44 18.86
N SER A 177 -3.76 44.13 19.06
CA SER A 177 -4.38 43.55 20.25
C SER A 177 -4.22 42.02 20.31
N LEU A 178 -3.97 41.55 21.54
CA LEU A 178 -4.05 40.17 22.05
C LEU A 178 -2.79 39.30 21.91
N THR A 179 -2.03 39.36 23.00
CA THR A 179 -1.10 38.35 23.49
C THR A 179 -1.82 37.05 23.88
N THR A 180 -1.37 35.90 23.38
CA THR A 180 -1.21 34.66 24.19
C THR A 180 -0.25 33.68 23.49
N PRO A 181 0.58 32.91 24.23
CA PRO A 181 1.70 32.16 23.66
C PRO A 181 1.42 30.65 23.64
N THR A 182 1.09 30.03 22.50
CA THR A 182 1.03 28.54 22.45
C THR A 182 1.18 27.91 21.05
N GLN A 183 2.13 28.36 20.23
CA GLN A 183 2.37 27.73 18.90
C GLN A 183 3.75 27.07 18.72
N LYS A 184 4.67 27.17 19.68
CA LYS A 184 6.02 26.57 19.56
C LYS A 184 6.11 25.11 20.03
N GLN A 185 5.20 24.63 20.89
CA GLN A 185 5.24 23.26 21.42
C GLN A 185 4.56 22.23 20.51
N SER A 186 3.48 22.60 19.80
CA SER A 186 2.79 21.73 18.85
C SER A 186 3.67 21.40 17.64
N ARG A 187 4.34 22.41 17.06
CA ARG A 187 5.17 22.26 15.85
C ARG A 187 6.36 21.30 16.04
N LYS A 188 7.07 21.37 17.17
CA LYS A 188 8.20 20.45 17.50
C LYS A 188 7.75 19.03 17.81
N ARG A 189 6.53 18.83 18.33
CA ARG A 189 5.95 17.50 18.55
C ARG A 189 5.52 16.87 17.22
N ASN A 190 5.01 17.69 16.30
CA ASN A 190 4.57 17.30 14.96
C ASN A 190 5.75 16.87 14.06
N GLU A 191 6.88 17.58 14.08
CA GLU A 191 8.08 17.18 13.32
C GLU A 191 8.64 15.83 13.81
N LYS A 192 8.64 15.60 15.14
CA LYS A 192 9.13 14.34 15.72
C LYS A 192 8.21 13.14 15.43
N MET A 193 6.89 13.35 15.33
CA MET A 193 5.91 12.27 15.04
C MET A 193 5.78 11.92 13.56
N VAL A 194 5.95 12.89 12.65
CA VAL A 194 6.04 12.60 11.20
C VAL A 194 7.24 11.69 10.90
N ILE A 195 8.34 11.89 11.61
CA ILE A 195 9.54 11.02 11.56
C ILE A 195 9.20 9.60 12.03
N ASP A 196 8.41 9.43 13.09
CA ASP A 196 8.03 8.10 13.63
C ASP A 196 7.07 7.31 12.69
N ASN A 197 6.19 7.99 11.96
CA ASN A 197 5.27 7.38 10.97
C ASN A 197 5.95 7.01 9.64
N LEU A 198 7.10 7.62 9.31
CA LEU A 198 7.99 7.17 8.23
C LEU A 198 8.90 6.01 8.68
N ASN A 199 9.21 5.96 9.98
CA ASN A 199 10.20 5.03 10.56
C ASN A 199 9.64 3.67 11.00
N THR A 200 8.31 3.45 11.01
CA THR A 200 7.72 2.23 11.58
C THR A 200 7.92 0.95 10.76
N ASP A 201 8.63 0.99 9.63
CA ASP A 201 9.10 -0.21 8.89
C ASP A 201 10.50 -0.02 8.25
N ILE A 202 11.41 0.76 8.86
CA ILE A 202 12.77 1.00 8.30
C ILE A 202 13.78 -0.15 8.53
N SER A 203 13.44 -1.21 9.25
CA SER A 203 14.40 -2.30 9.52
C SER A 203 14.22 -3.58 8.69
N LYS A 204 13.82 -3.48 7.41
CA LYS A 204 14.21 -4.47 6.38
C LYS A 204 14.43 -3.72 5.06
N ASN A 205 15.69 -3.42 4.76
CA ASN A 205 16.12 -3.04 3.40
C ASN A 205 15.58 -4.10 2.42
N ILE A 206 14.58 -3.75 1.64
CA ILE A 206 14.20 -4.54 0.47
C ILE A 206 15.19 -4.13 -0.60
N ASP A 207 16.25 -4.94 -0.74
CA ASP A 207 17.21 -4.79 -1.82
C ASP A 207 16.52 -5.23 -3.12
N PHE A 208 16.10 -4.26 -3.93
CA PHE A 208 15.44 -4.52 -5.22
C PHE A 208 16.40 -5.11 -6.27
N ALA A 209 17.70 -5.20 -5.96
CA ALA A 209 18.74 -5.68 -6.86
C ALA A 209 18.75 -7.21 -7.07
N ASP A 210 18.21 -8.00 -6.13
CA ASP A 210 18.35 -9.47 -6.16
C ASP A 210 17.28 -10.24 -6.98
N VAL A 211 16.36 -9.54 -7.65
CA VAL A 211 15.29 -10.20 -8.44
C VAL A 211 15.76 -10.60 -9.85
N LYS A 212 16.94 -10.16 -10.30
CA LYS A 212 17.56 -10.61 -11.55
C LYS A 212 18.77 -11.50 -11.27
N LEU A 213 18.52 -12.79 -11.02
CA LEU A 213 19.41 -13.91 -11.38
C LEU A 213 18.74 -15.25 -11.07
N LYS A 214 17.90 -15.70 -12.00
CA LYS A 214 18.01 -17.06 -12.59
C LYS A 214 17.03 -17.16 -13.75
N ASP A 215 17.62 -17.06 -14.92
CA ASP A 215 16.98 -17.32 -16.19
C ASP A 215 16.18 -18.63 -16.15
N SER A 216 14.94 -18.48 -16.58
CA SER A 216 14.05 -19.57 -16.97
C SER A 216 14.62 -20.30 -18.19
N LYS A 217 15.60 -21.20 -17.98
CA LYS A 217 15.94 -22.27 -18.95
C LYS A 217 16.94 -23.35 -18.50
N GLU A 218 17.21 -23.52 -17.20
CA GLU A 218 17.88 -24.74 -16.75
C GLU A 218 16.85 -25.84 -16.45
N LEU A 219 17.06 -26.99 -17.07
CA LEU A 219 16.35 -28.24 -16.80
C LEU A 219 16.46 -28.56 -15.31
N TRP A 220 15.32 -28.50 -14.63
CA TRP A 220 15.17 -28.81 -13.21
C TRP A 220 15.19 -30.34 -13.05
N GLU A 221 16.33 -30.90 -12.66
CA GLU A 221 16.36 -32.28 -12.18
C GLU A 221 15.77 -32.33 -10.77
N LEU A 222 14.62 -32.97 -10.62
CA LEU A 222 14.03 -33.27 -9.32
C LEU A 222 14.95 -34.23 -8.57
N SER A 223 15.65 -33.75 -7.54
CA SER A 223 16.31 -34.66 -6.59
C SER A 223 15.24 -35.40 -5.76
N PRO A 224 15.32 -36.74 -5.64
CA PRO A 224 14.42 -37.54 -4.81
C PRO A 224 14.38 -37.12 -3.34
N GLU A 225 15.43 -36.45 -2.84
CA GLU A 225 15.54 -35.99 -1.45
C GLU A 225 14.98 -34.57 -1.20
N SER A 226 14.35 -33.93 -2.19
CA SER A 226 13.77 -32.59 -1.98
C SER A 226 12.64 -32.63 -0.94
N LYS A 227 12.64 -31.65 -0.02
CA LYS A 227 11.59 -31.48 1.01
C LYS A 227 10.19 -31.39 0.39
N ALA A 228 10.08 -30.82 -0.82
CA ALA A 228 8.81 -30.74 -1.54
C ALA A 228 8.30 -32.12 -1.97
N VAL A 229 9.20 -33.05 -2.35
CA VAL A 229 8.84 -34.43 -2.70
C VAL A 229 8.34 -35.18 -1.47
N GLU A 230 9.01 -35.03 -0.33
CA GLU A 230 8.61 -35.62 0.96
C GLU A 230 7.22 -35.14 1.39
N LEU A 231 6.98 -33.82 1.36
CA LEU A 231 5.70 -33.23 1.73
C LEU A 231 4.57 -33.61 0.76
N THR A 232 4.88 -33.78 -0.52
CA THR A 232 3.88 -34.23 -1.52
C THR A 232 3.46 -35.67 -1.24
N LYS A 233 4.40 -36.56 -0.91
CA LYS A 233 4.10 -37.94 -0.51
C LYS A 233 3.23 -37.97 0.75
N TYR A 234 3.59 -37.18 1.76
CA TYR A 234 2.82 -37.06 3.01
C TYR A 234 1.39 -36.52 2.78
N LEU A 235 1.23 -35.53 1.91
CA LEU A 235 -0.10 -34.99 1.56
C LEU A 235 -0.98 -36.04 0.87
N ILE A 236 -0.40 -36.82 -0.05
CA ILE A 236 -1.11 -37.89 -0.76
C ILE A 236 -1.57 -38.98 0.23
N GLU A 237 -0.72 -39.34 1.19
CA GLU A 237 -1.06 -40.27 2.27
C GLU A 237 -2.24 -39.76 3.09
N LYS A 238 -2.19 -38.51 3.56
CA LYS A 238 -3.29 -37.91 4.35
C LYS A 238 -4.61 -37.80 3.57
N ILE A 239 -4.56 -37.54 2.27
CA ILE A 239 -5.75 -37.52 1.43
C ILE A 239 -6.36 -38.93 1.31
N LYS A 240 -5.53 -39.97 1.13
CA LYS A 240 -5.99 -41.36 1.06
C LYS A 240 -6.53 -41.86 2.41
N ASP A 241 -5.91 -41.49 3.51
CA ASP A 241 -6.39 -41.80 4.87
C ASP A 241 -7.80 -41.23 5.10
N ASN A 242 -8.03 -39.99 4.64
CA ASN A 242 -9.32 -39.33 4.78
C ASN A 242 -10.36 -39.81 3.74
N ASN A 243 -9.93 -40.13 2.52
CA ASN A 243 -10.78 -40.65 1.46
C ASN A 243 -9.99 -41.56 0.52
N TYR A 244 -10.08 -42.87 0.76
CA TYR A 244 -9.34 -43.88 -0.01
C TYR A 244 -9.70 -43.92 -1.51
N ARG A 245 -10.84 -43.36 -1.92
CA ARG A 245 -11.29 -43.27 -3.32
C ARG A 245 -10.86 -41.96 -4.00
N ALA A 246 -10.20 -41.06 -3.28
CA ALA A 246 -9.74 -39.80 -3.84
C ALA A 246 -8.75 -40.05 -4.98
N ARG A 247 -8.94 -39.35 -6.11
CA ARG A 247 -7.99 -39.38 -7.23
C ARG A 247 -6.77 -38.54 -6.87
N VAL A 248 -5.67 -39.21 -6.56
CA VAL A 248 -4.37 -38.61 -6.25
C VAL A 248 -3.30 -39.21 -7.16
N PRO A 249 -2.24 -38.47 -7.50
CA PRO A 249 -1.15 -38.98 -8.34
C PRO A 249 -0.39 -40.13 -7.65
N GLU A 250 0.23 -40.98 -8.45
CA GLU A 250 1.17 -41.99 -7.95
C GLU A 250 2.45 -41.30 -7.46
N THR A 251 3.05 -41.82 -6.40
CA THR A 251 4.23 -41.24 -5.75
C THR A 251 5.52 -41.61 -6.48
N ASP A 252 5.56 -41.31 -7.79
CA ASP A 252 6.67 -41.59 -8.69
C ASP A 252 7.15 -40.30 -9.37
N LEU A 253 8.46 -40.13 -9.49
CA LEU A 253 9.10 -38.98 -10.12
C LEU A 253 8.90 -38.95 -11.63
N ASP A 254 8.53 -40.06 -12.26
CA ASP A 254 8.15 -40.09 -13.67
C ASP A 254 6.67 -39.67 -13.89
N ASN A 255 5.88 -39.57 -12.82
CA ASN A 255 4.48 -39.19 -12.91
C ASN A 255 4.33 -37.66 -13.09
N LYS A 256 3.84 -37.25 -14.26
CA LYS A 256 3.65 -35.82 -14.61
C LYS A 256 2.75 -35.07 -13.63
N LEU A 257 1.72 -35.73 -13.08
CA LEU A 257 0.79 -35.10 -12.14
C LEU A 257 1.42 -34.97 -10.76
N PHE A 258 2.20 -35.96 -10.32
CA PHE A 258 3.01 -35.89 -9.10
C PHE A 258 4.00 -34.74 -9.16
N ASN A 259 4.77 -34.62 -10.24
CA ASN A 259 5.73 -33.53 -10.43
C ASN A 259 5.07 -32.16 -10.47
N LYS A 260 3.84 -32.06 -10.99
CA LYS A 260 3.07 -30.82 -10.91
C LYS A 260 2.74 -30.46 -9.46
N TRP A 261 2.37 -31.42 -8.63
CA TRP A 261 2.08 -31.20 -7.21
C TRP A 261 3.34 -30.85 -6.42
N VAL A 262 4.47 -31.52 -6.70
CA VAL A 262 5.78 -31.19 -6.09
C VAL A 262 6.16 -29.75 -6.37
N LYS A 263 6.00 -29.28 -7.62
CA LYS A 263 6.27 -27.87 -7.98
C LYS A 263 5.40 -26.88 -7.23
N GLU A 264 4.12 -27.17 -7.05
CA GLU A 264 3.22 -26.28 -6.30
C GLU A 264 3.56 -26.26 -4.80
N LEU A 265 3.92 -27.41 -4.22
CA LEU A 265 4.39 -27.48 -2.83
C LEU A 265 5.74 -26.78 -2.62
N GLU A 266 6.64 -26.88 -3.60
CA GLU A 266 7.92 -26.18 -3.55
C GLU A 266 7.76 -24.67 -3.65
N LYS A 267 6.80 -24.18 -4.47
CA LYS A 267 6.41 -22.77 -4.48
C LYS A 267 5.94 -22.34 -3.09
N ILE A 268 5.06 -23.11 -2.45
CA ILE A 268 4.53 -22.81 -1.12
C ILE A 268 5.64 -22.77 -0.06
N ASN A 269 6.61 -23.69 -0.12
CA ASN A 269 7.71 -23.75 0.85
C ASN A 269 8.81 -22.70 0.63
N ARG A 270 8.82 -22.02 -0.53
CA ARG A 270 9.68 -20.86 -0.83
C ARG A 270 8.97 -19.51 -0.62
N LEU A 271 7.69 -19.52 -0.23
CA LEU A 271 6.94 -18.31 0.14
C LEU A 271 7.29 -17.85 1.55
#